data_AF-E0D3V4-F1
#
_entry.id   AF-E0D3V4-F1
#
_cell.length_a   1.000
_cell.length_b   1.000
_cell.length_c   1.000
_cell.angle_alpha   90.00
_cell.angle_beta   90.00
_cell.angle_gamma   90.00
#
_symmetry.space_group_name_H-M   'P 1'
#
loop_
_entity.id
_entity.type
_entity.pdbx_description
1 polymer ?
#
loop_
_entity_poly.entity_id
_entity_poly.type
_entity_poly.pdbx_seq_one_letter_code
_entity_poly.pdbx_strand_id
1 'polypeptide(L)'
;MTSRDGAGSLFDALPANVLALTVEAKRSVDAGNPDYLPAVFCHVGLPRSRFEGQTFERQSGNVSLQIEAGKTFDGQGWQTQPIPYGTIPRLALIHITSEAVRTQCPVIDVGDSVYAFLEALGVGNNQAARNRARKQMTALAACHMRLGRLVDRDGKKFAQTVDAKPFQQFEAWISDTGSQTALWPTSVELSAPFFEAILRTAVPLRHEALAQLTSSALALDIYSWLAHRLCRVRRGGVTISWAALAEQFGQEYNNRKYFKREFAKQLKPVLAAYPEARVTIVTGGIQLDASPPPIPKTAARRLRRMP
;
A
#
# COMPACT_ATOMS: atom_id res chain seq x y z
N MET A 1 -22.35 23.50 -23.96
CA MET A 1 -21.21 22.64 -24.31
C MET A 1 -20.00 23.12 -23.55
N THR A 2 -19.86 22.72 -22.29
CA THR A 2 -18.67 22.95 -21.45
C THR A 2 -18.73 22.03 -20.24
N SER A 3 -17.61 21.33 -20.00
CA SER A 3 -17.23 20.60 -18.80
C SER A 3 -17.92 19.26 -18.53
N ARG A 4 -17.29 18.18 -19.03
CA ARG A 4 -17.44 16.81 -18.51
C ARG A 4 -17.00 16.80 -17.05
N ASP A 5 -17.94 16.58 -16.13
CA ASP A 5 -17.65 16.12 -14.77
C ASP A 5 -16.85 14.82 -14.86
N GLY A 6 -15.55 14.91 -14.58
CA GLY A 6 -14.68 13.75 -14.46
C GLY A 6 -15.18 12.86 -13.34
N ALA A 7 -15.50 11.61 -13.67
CA ALA A 7 -15.65 10.55 -12.67
C ALA A 7 -14.44 10.62 -11.73
N GLY A 8 -14.68 10.89 -10.45
CA GLY A 8 -13.63 11.17 -9.47
C GLY A 8 -12.56 10.09 -9.48
N SER A 9 -11.30 10.49 -9.60
CA SER A 9 -10.18 9.54 -9.60
C SER A 9 -10.14 8.80 -8.26
N LEU A 10 -9.55 7.60 -8.26
CA LEU A 10 -9.36 6.76 -7.08
C LEU A 10 -8.80 7.50 -5.85
N PHE A 11 -8.13 8.63 -6.06
CA PHE A 11 -7.43 9.36 -5.02
C PHE A 11 -8.09 10.69 -4.67
N ASP A 12 -9.01 11.21 -5.49
CA ASP A 12 -9.97 12.26 -5.06
C ASP A 12 -10.90 11.75 -3.94
N ALA A 13 -10.87 10.44 -3.71
CA ALA A 13 -11.53 9.72 -2.62
C ALA A 13 -10.76 9.76 -1.27
N LEU A 14 -9.48 10.12 -1.25
CA LEU A 14 -8.74 10.26 0.01
C LEU A 14 -9.09 11.60 0.67
N PRO A 15 -9.15 11.70 2.02
CA PRO A 15 -9.51 12.95 2.68
C PRO A 15 -8.54 14.08 2.27
N ALA A 16 -9.00 15.33 2.24
CA ALA A 16 -8.26 16.44 1.62
C ALA A 16 -6.83 16.65 2.19
N ASN A 17 -6.60 16.26 3.44
CA ASN A 17 -5.30 16.23 4.11
C ASN A 17 -4.34 15.14 3.58
N VAL A 18 -4.85 14.14 2.86
CA VAL A 18 -4.10 13.10 2.15
C VAL A 18 -3.76 13.53 0.72
N LEU A 19 -4.67 14.23 0.04
CA LEU A 19 -4.45 14.80 -1.30
C LEU A 19 -3.46 15.98 -1.32
N ALA A 20 -3.34 16.72 -0.22
CA ALA A 20 -2.51 17.94 -0.16
C ALA A 20 -0.99 17.72 -0.36
N LEU A 21 -0.52 16.47 -0.45
CA LEU A 21 0.90 16.13 -0.69
C LEU A 21 1.12 15.28 -1.94
N THR A 22 0.09 15.08 -2.78
CA THR A 22 0.14 14.11 -3.88
C THR A 22 0.53 14.72 -5.23
N VAL A 23 1.60 15.50 -5.21
CA VAL A 23 2.29 15.92 -6.44
C VAL A 23 3.78 15.81 -6.19
N GLU A 24 4.31 14.59 -6.14
CA GLU A 24 5.75 14.42 -5.89
C GLU A 24 6.37 13.07 -6.35
N ALA A 25 5.71 12.26 -7.18
CA ALA A 25 6.38 11.09 -7.79
C ALA A 25 7.47 11.48 -8.82
N LYS A 26 7.52 12.76 -9.22
CA LYS A 26 8.40 13.26 -10.29
C LYS A 26 9.83 13.62 -9.84
N ARG A 27 10.23 13.38 -8.57
CA ARG A 27 11.37 14.13 -7.98
C ARG A 27 12.36 13.40 -7.06
N SER A 28 12.52 12.08 -7.18
CA SER A 28 13.54 11.38 -6.39
C SER A 28 14.39 10.44 -7.24
N VAL A 29 15.41 10.98 -7.90
CA VAL A 29 16.53 10.18 -8.43
C VAL A 29 17.88 10.56 -7.77
N ASP A 30 17.97 11.64 -7.00
CA ASP A 30 19.28 12.09 -6.47
C ASP A 30 19.53 11.78 -4.97
N ALA A 31 18.77 10.87 -4.34
CA ALA A 31 18.89 10.60 -2.89
C ALA A 31 18.83 9.12 -2.45
N GLY A 32 18.90 8.15 -3.36
CA GLY A 32 19.02 6.71 -2.99
C GLY A 32 17.89 5.79 -3.46
N ASN A 33 17.40 5.96 -4.69
CA ASN A 33 16.44 5.08 -5.38
C ASN A 33 15.30 4.54 -4.49
N PRO A 34 14.35 5.41 -4.07
CA PRO A 34 13.28 5.01 -3.17
C PRO A 34 12.35 3.98 -3.81
N ASP A 35 11.67 3.23 -2.95
CA ASP A 35 10.49 2.44 -3.31
C ASP A 35 9.22 3.24 -3.01
N TYR A 36 8.10 2.87 -3.61
CA TYR A 36 6.87 3.64 -3.57
C TYR A 36 5.68 2.78 -3.19
N LEU A 37 4.79 3.28 -2.34
CA LEU A 37 3.50 2.66 -2.04
C LEU A 37 2.35 3.59 -2.43
N PRO A 38 1.23 3.11 -3.01
CA PRO A 38 0.07 3.96 -3.26
C PRO A 38 -0.47 4.50 -1.94
N ALA A 39 -0.73 5.82 -1.86
CA ALA A 39 -1.07 6.49 -0.59
C ALA A 39 -2.26 5.87 0.15
N VAL A 40 -3.22 5.31 -0.58
CA VAL A 40 -4.38 4.60 0.00
C VAL A 40 -3.95 3.47 0.94
N PHE A 41 -2.91 2.71 0.57
CA PHE A 41 -2.43 1.57 1.37
C PHE A 41 -1.64 1.99 2.61
N CYS A 42 -1.21 3.26 2.71
CA CYS A 42 -0.67 3.81 3.95
C CYS A 42 -1.77 4.08 5.00
N HIS A 43 -3.05 4.06 4.61
CA HIS A 43 -4.19 4.35 5.48
C HIS A 43 -5.05 3.10 5.71
N VAL A 44 -5.31 2.32 4.67
CA VAL A 44 -6.07 1.07 4.70
C VAL A 44 -5.29 -0.05 4.02
N GLY A 45 -4.86 -1.05 4.80
CA GLY A 45 -4.04 -2.17 4.32
C GLY A 45 -4.82 -3.43 3.94
N LEU A 46 -4.13 -4.35 3.24
CA LEU A 46 -4.60 -5.72 2.99
C LEU A 46 -4.79 -6.50 4.31
N PRO A 47 -5.48 -7.65 4.32
CA PRO A 47 -5.44 -8.58 5.46
C PRO A 47 -4.00 -8.95 5.84
N ARG A 48 -3.72 -9.14 7.12
CA ARG A 48 -2.38 -9.53 7.60
C ARG A 48 -2.22 -11.03 7.62
N SER A 49 -3.28 -11.75 7.92
CA SER A 49 -3.34 -13.20 7.89
C SER A 49 -4.36 -13.67 6.87
N ARG A 50 -4.35 -14.98 6.60
CA ARG A 50 -5.35 -15.62 5.75
C ARG A 50 -6.75 -15.27 6.24
N PHE A 51 -7.59 -14.88 5.29
CA PHE A 51 -9.01 -14.64 5.50
C PHE A 51 -9.78 -15.70 4.70
N GLU A 52 -10.69 -16.42 5.34
CA GLU A 52 -11.43 -17.54 4.71
C GLU A 52 -12.73 -17.09 4.03
N GLY A 53 -13.11 -15.82 4.14
CA GLY A 53 -14.29 -15.28 3.46
C GLY A 53 -13.99 -14.73 2.05
N GLN A 54 -15.07 -14.44 1.31
CA GLN A 54 -14.98 -13.89 -0.05
C GLN A 54 -14.81 -12.37 -0.09
N THR A 55 -15.20 -11.67 0.97
CA THR A 55 -15.11 -10.22 1.08
C THR A 55 -14.48 -9.83 2.40
N PHE A 56 -13.41 -9.07 2.33
CA PHE A 56 -12.74 -8.48 3.48
C PHE A 56 -12.92 -6.96 3.45
N GLU A 57 -13.17 -6.37 4.61
CA GLU A 57 -13.32 -4.92 4.74
C GLU A 57 -12.35 -4.38 5.78
N ARG A 58 -11.80 -3.19 5.50
CA ARG A 58 -10.98 -2.43 6.43
C ARG A 58 -11.38 -0.96 6.44
N GLN A 59 -11.91 -0.53 7.58
CA GLN A 59 -12.22 0.88 7.84
C GLN A 59 -11.07 1.64 8.55
N SER A 60 -10.89 2.91 8.24
CA SER A 60 -10.04 3.83 8.98
C SER A 60 -10.62 5.24 8.91
N GLY A 61 -11.35 5.65 9.95
CA GLY A 61 -12.05 6.93 9.97
C GLY A 61 -13.16 6.98 8.92
N ASN A 62 -13.10 7.94 7.99
CA ASN A 62 -14.11 8.13 6.96
C ASN A 62 -13.82 7.40 5.64
N VAL A 63 -12.82 6.51 5.61
CA VAL A 63 -12.44 5.70 4.45
C VAL A 63 -12.59 4.22 4.80
N SER A 64 -13.13 3.44 3.87
CA SER A 64 -13.21 1.98 3.94
C SER A 64 -12.65 1.38 2.68
N LEU A 65 -11.84 0.33 2.81
CA LEU A 65 -11.38 -0.52 1.73
C LEU A 65 -12.13 -1.84 1.80
N GLN A 66 -12.83 -2.20 0.73
CA GLN A 66 -13.37 -3.53 0.52
C GLN A 66 -12.48 -4.27 -0.48
N ILE A 67 -12.17 -5.52 -0.18
CA ILE A 67 -11.43 -6.42 -1.05
C ILE A 67 -12.28 -7.68 -1.25
N GLU A 68 -12.57 -7.99 -2.50
CA GLU A 68 -13.34 -9.17 -2.89
C GLU A 68 -12.41 -10.16 -3.60
N ALA A 69 -12.53 -11.44 -3.24
CA ALA A 69 -11.81 -12.53 -3.85
C ALA A 69 -12.14 -12.64 -5.35
N GLY A 70 -11.11 -12.81 -6.18
CA GLY A 70 -11.25 -12.92 -7.62
C GLY A 70 -11.26 -14.36 -8.13
N LYS A 71 -11.39 -14.48 -9.46
CA LYS A 71 -11.18 -15.75 -10.18
C LYS A 71 -10.14 -15.56 -11.28
N THR A 72 -9.40 -16.63 -11.58
CA THR A 72 -8.44 -16.67 -12.68
C THR A 72 -8.77 -17.81 -13.62
N PHE A 73 -8.62 -17.60 -14.93
CA PHE A 73 -8.76 -18.66 -15.91
C PHE A 73 -7.41 -19.36 -16.12
N ASP A 74 -7.35 -20.68 -15.93
CA ASP A 74 -6.10 -21.49 -16.02
C ASP A 74 -5.93 -22.21 -17.37
N GLY A 75 -6.73 -21.85 -18.36
CA GLY A 75 -6.80 -22.54 -19.66
C GLY A 75 -7.82 -23.68 -19.70
N GLN A 76 -8.28 -24.18 -18.55
CA GLN A 76 -9.28 -25.25 -18.44
C GLN A 76 -10.58 -24.75 -17.78
N GLY A 77 -10.48 -23.83 -16.82
CA GLY A 77 -11.61 -23.31 -16.08
C GLY A 77 -11.29 -22.12 -15.20
N TRP A 78 -12.34 -21.57 -14.58
CA TRP A 78 -12.23 -20.47 -13.63
C TRP A 78 -11.93 -20.98 -12.23
N GLN A 79 -10.76 -20.63 -11.71
CA GLN A 79 -10.32 -20.97 -10.35
C GLN A 79 -10.51 -19.80 -9.39
N THR A 80 -11.19 -20.03 -8.27
CA THR A 80 -11.32 -19.03 -7.21
C THR A 80 -9.98 -18.82 -6.51
N GLN A 81 -9.59 -17.56 -6.36
CA GLN A 81 -8.39 -17.17 -5.63
C GLN A 81 -8.75 -16.71 -4.20
N PRO A 82 -7.86 -16.92 -3.22
CA PRO A 82 -8.06 -16.32 -1.90
C PRO A 82 -7.92 -14.80 -1.97
N ILE A 83 -8.37 -14.09 -0.93
CA ILE A 83 -8.01 -12.67 -0.76
C ILE A 83 -6.49 -12.58 -0.50
N PRO A 84 -5.75 -11.65 -1.13
CA PRO A 84 -4.33 -11.47 -0.86
C PRO A 84 -4.09 -11.02 0.59
N TYR A 85 -3.10 -11.61 1.26
CA TYR A 85 -2.78 -11.32 2.65
C TYR A 85 -1.28 -11.39 2.98
N GLY A 86 -0.92 -10.79 4.11
CA GLY A 86 0.45 -10.85 4.64
C GLY A 86 1.43 -9.93 3.92
N THR A 87 2.72 -10.22 4.07
CA THR A 87 3.81 -9.31 3.68
C THR A 87 4.05 -9.29 2.17
N ILE A 88 4.00 -10.45 1.52
CA ILE A 88 4.28 -10.61 0.08
C ILE A 88 3.44 -9.67 -0.79
N PRO A 89 2.09 -9.67 -0.75
CA PRO A 89 1.32 -8.82 -1.65
C PRO A 89 1.51 -7.33 -1.36
N ARG A 90 1.88 -6.95 -0.13
CA ARG A 90 2.24 -5.56 0.21
C ARG A 90 3.56 -5.16 -0.45
N LEU A 91 4.58 -6.00 -0.33
CA LEU A 91 5.88 -5.76 -0.96
C LEU A 91 5.78 -5.78 -2.48
N ALA A 92 4.93 -6.62 -3.05
CA ALA A 92 4.66 -6.62 -4.47
C ALA A 92 3.95 -5.34 -4.94
N LEU A 93 2.94 -4.85 -4.20
CA LEU A 93 2.33 -3.54 -4.48
C LEU A 93 3.38 -2.43 -4.43
N ILE A 94 4.32 -2.49 -3.48
CA ILE A 94 5.44 -1.53 -3.41
C ILE A 94 6.30 -1.61 -4.67
N HIS A 95 6.75 -2.81 -5.06
CA HIS A 95 7.56 -3.00 -6.26
C HIS A 95 6.86 -2.51 -7.53
N ILE A 96 5.63 -2.96 -7.76
CA ILE A 96 4.83 -2.59 -8.93
C ILE A 96 4.63 -1.07 -9.01
N THR A 97 4.33 -0.44 -7.88
CA THR A 97 4.16 1.01 -7.81
C THR A 97 5.48 1.72 -8.10
N SER A 98 6.58 1.18 -7.60
CA SER A 98 7.92 1.73 -7.85
C SER A 98 8.29 1.65 -9.32
N GLU A 99 8.07 0.52 -9.96
CA GLU A 99 8.31 0.34 -11.40
C GLU A 99 7.42 1.25 -12.24
N ALA A 100 6.13 1.39 -11.89
CA ALA A 100 5.22 2.32 -12.55
C ALA A 100 5.69 3.77 -12.44
N VAL A 101 6.22 4.19 -11.28
CA VAL A 101 6.79 5.52 -11.09
C VAL A 101 8.10 5.69 -11.85
N ARG A 102 9.01 4.71 -11.81
CA ARG A 102 10.32 4.78 -12.48
C ARG A 102 10.20 4.81 -14.00
N THR A 103 9.35 3.94 -14.55
CA THR A 103 9.20 3.76 -16.00
C THR A 103 8.15 4.68 -16.61
N GLN A 104 7.24 5.25 -15.80
CA GLN A 104 6.04 5.94 -16.27
C GLN A 104 5.21 5.06 -17.22
N CYS A 105 5.23 3.75 -17.02
CA CYS A 105 4.49 2.78 -17.80
C CYS A 105 3.42 2.09 -16.94
N PRO A 106 2.16 1.97 -17.41
CA PRO A 106 1.13 1.21 -16.70
C PRO A 106 1.30 -0.31 -16.84
N VAL A 107 2.10 -0.78 -17.79
CA VAL A 107 2.40 -2.20 -17.99
C VAL A 107 3.72 -2.52 -17.29
N ILE A 108 3.65 -3.38 -16.27
CA ILE A 108 4.79 -3.75 -15.43
C ILE A 108 5.08 -5.23 -15.64
N ASP A 109 6.33 -5.54 -16.00
CA ASP A 109 6.84 -6.91 -15.91
C ASP A 109 6.95 -7.27 -14.43
N VAL A 110 6.18 -8.27 -14.00
CA VAL A 110 6.14 -8.77 -12.61
C VAL A 110 6.68 -10.18 -12.49
N GLY A 111 7.13 -10.77 -13.61
CA GLY A 111 7.59 -12.14 -13.69
C GLY A 111 8.77 -12.38 -12.76
N ASP A 112 9.97 -12.10 -13.24
CA ASP A 112 11.18 -12.26 -12.42
C ASP A 112 11.44 -11.03 -11.53
N SER A 113 10.89 -9.87 -11.89
CA SER A 113 11.19 -8.60 -11.20
C SER A 113 10.66 -8.57 -9.75
N VAL A 114 9.44 -9.07 -9.50
CA VAL A 114 8.88 -9.13 -8.14
C VAL A 114 9.64 -10.12 -7.28
N TYR A 115 10.06 -11.26 -7.83
CA TYR A 115 10.89 -12.20 -7.09
C TYR A 115 12.26 -11.63 -6.77
N ALA A 116 12.92 -11.02 -7.75
CA ALA A 116 14.21 -10.37 -7.55
C ALA A 116 14.11 -9.29 -6.45
N PHE A 117 13.02 -8.52 -6.43
CA PHE A 117 12.74 -7.55 -5.38
C PHE A 117 12.54 -8.20 -4.01
N LEU A 118 11.72 -9.24 -3.93
CA LEU A 118 11.50 -10.00 -2.68
C LEU A 118 12.81 -10.61 -2.16
N GLU A 119 13.64 -11.17 -3.04
CA GLU A 119 14.95 -11.73 -2.72
C GLU A 119 15.92 -10.64 -2.23
N ALA A 120 15.97 -9.49 -2.90
CA ALA A 120 16.76 -8.34 -2.47
C ALA A 120 16.37 -7.83 -1.07
N LEU A 121 15.09 -7.92 -0.72
CA LEU A 121 14.58 -7.61 0.62
C LEU A 121 14.79 -8.74 1.64
N GLY A 122 15.44 -9.85 1.26
CA GLY A 122 15.68 -11.01 2.13
C GLY A 122 14.46 -11.90 2.34
N VAL A 123 13.42 -11.77 1.52
CA VAL A 123 12.20 -12.59 1.58
C VAL A 123 12.43 -13.91 0.85
N GLY A 124 13.07 -14.85 1.54
CA GLY A 124 13.11 -16.30 1.26
C GLY A 124 13.37 -16.71 -0.20
N ASN A 125 14.55 -17.27 -0.48
CA ASN A 125 14.94 -17.76 -1.80
C ASN A 125 14.57 -19.24 -2.08
N ASN A 126 13.87 -19.90 -1.15
CA ASN A 126 13.54 -21.33 -1.27
C ASN A 126 12.24 -21.57 -2.05
N GLN A 127 12.01 -22.83 -2.46
CA GLN A 127 10.84 -23.21 -3.26
C GLN A 127 9.50 -22.91 -2.56
N ALA A 128 9.44 -23.04 -1.23
CA ALA A 128 8.21 -22.77 -0.48
C ALA A 128 7.87 -21.28 -0.47
N ALA A 129 8.87 -20.41 -0.34
CA ALA A 129 8.71 -18.96 -0.43
C ALA A 129 8.28 -18.53 -1.84
N ARG A 130 8.93 -19.07 -2.88
CA ARG A 130 8.50 -18.87 -4.29
C ARG A 130 7.06 -19.29 -4.51
N ASN A 131 6.66 -20.48 -4.07
CA ASN A 131 5.28 -20.97 -4.20
C ASN A 131 4.27 -20.09 -3.44
N ARG A 132 4.65 -19.55 -2.27
CA ARG A 132 3.79 -18.62 -1.52
C ARG A 132 3.65 -17.29 -2.25
N ALA A 133 4.75 -16.78 -2.81
CA ALA A 133 4.75 -15.59 -3.62
C ALA A 133 3.87 -15.76 -4.86
N ARG A 134 3.96 -16.91 -5.56
CA ARG A 134 3.01 -17.30 -6.63
C ARG A 134 1.57 -17.09 -6.22
N LYS A 135 1.14 -17.83 -5.20
CA LYS A 135 -0.25 -17.80 -4.74
C LYS A 135 -0.73 -16.41 -4.37
N GLN A 136 0.10 -15.63 -3.66
CA GLN A 136 -0.28 -14.28 -3.23
C GLN A 136 -0.31 -13.27 -4.38
N MET A 137 0.58 -13.40 -5.37
CA MET A 137 0.55 -12.56 -6.57
C MET A 137 -0.66 -12.87 -7.44
N THR A 138 -0.97 -14.15 -7.67
CA THR A 138 -2.18 -14.55 -8.41
C THR A 138 -3.44 -14.03 -7.71
N ALA A 139 -3.51 -14.14 -6.39
CA ALA A 139 -4.60 -13.60 -5.57
C ALA A 139 -4.70 -12.06 -5.69
N LEU A 140 -3.57 -11.36 -5.62
CA LEU A 140 -3.51 -9.92 -5.74
C LEU A 140 -3.93 -9.44 -7.14
N ALA A 141 -3.50 -10.15 -8.20
CA ALA A 141 -3.86 -9.87 -9.59
C ALA A 141 -5.36 -10.10 -9.86
N ALA A 142 -5.96 -11.10 -9.21
CA ALA A 142 -7.35 -11.47 -9.43
C ALA A 142 -8.36 -10.64 -8.59
N CYS A 143 -7.96 -10.16 -7.40
CA CYS A 143 -8.89 -9.54 -6.48
C CYS A 143 -9.49 -8.22 -7.00
N HIS A 144 -10.69 -7.91 -6.52
CA HIS A 144 -11.36 -6.62 -6.78
C HIS A 144 -11.27 -5.76 -5.53
N MET A 145 -10.97 -4.47 -5.70
CA MET A 145 -10.87 -3.53 -4.59
C MET A 145 -11.84 -2.38 -4.81
N ARG A 146 -12.53 -1.96 -3.75
CA ARG A 146 -13.42 -0.79 -3.76
C ARG A 146 -13.10 0.11 -2.58
N LEU A 147 -13.11 1.41 -2.81
CA LEU A 147 -12.99 2.40 -1.73
C LEU A 147 -14.35 3.04 -1.46
N GLY A 148 -14.79 2.94 -0.22
CA GLY A 148 -15.93 3.68 0.32
C GLY A 148 -15.47 4.89 1.12
N ARG A 149 -16.17 6.03 1.02
CA ARG A 149 -15.93 7.20 1.88
C ARG A 149 -17.19 7.99 2.16
N LEU A 150 -17.12 8.78 3.23
CA LEU A 150 -18.08 9.86 3.50
C LEU A 150 -17.44 11.21 3.13
N VAL A 151 -18.16 12.00 2.33
CA VAL A 151 -17.75 13.34 1.88
C VAL A 151 -18.77 14.36 2.37
N ASP A 152 -18.30 15.45 2.96
CA ASP A 152 -19.14 16.61 3.23
C ASP A 152 -19.09 17.57 2.03
N ARG A 153 -20.26 17.95 1.52
CA ARG A 153 -20.41 18.98 0.49
C ARG A 153 -21.58 19.86 0.90
N ASP A 154 -21.31 21.14 1.11
CA ASP A 154 -22.30 22.14 1.49
C ASP A 154 -23.14 21.73 2.72
N GLY A 155 -22.51 21.12 3.73
CA GLY A 155 -23.14 20.68 4.96
C GLY A 155 -23.95 19.38 4.83
N LYS A 156 -23.89 18.71 3.67
CA LYS A 156 -24.54 17.42 3.42
C LYS A 156 -23.48 16.32 3.28
N LYS A 157 -23.74 15.18 3.92
CA LYS A 157 -22.89 13.98 3.81
C LYS A 157 -23.30 13.12 2.63
N PHE A 158 -22.35 12.77 1.78
CA PHE A 158 -22.51 11.87 0.64
C PHE A 158 -21.65 10.63 0.83
N ALA A 159 -22.24 9.45 0.63
CA ALA A 159 -21.48 8.21 0.51
C ALA A 159 -20.97 8.08 -0.93
N GLN A 160 -19.66 7.85 -1.10
CA GLN A 160 -19.05 7.59 -2.39
C GLN A 160 -18.39 6.23 -2.38
N THR A 161 -18.61 5.48 -3.45
CA THR A 161 -17.93 4.23 -3.74
C THR A 161 -17.14 4.41 -5.02
N VAL A 162 -15.85 4.11 -4.98
CA VAL A 162 -14.95 4.18 -6.13
C VAL A 162 -14.38 2.80 -6.38
N ASP A 163 -14.52 2.31 -7.60
CA ASP A 163 -13.83 1.09 -8.01
C ASP A 163 -12.32 1.37 -8.04
N ALA A 164 -11.57 0.53 -7.34
CA ALA A 164 -10.16 0.70 -7.06
C ALA A 164 -9.35 -0.48 -7.59
N LYS A 165 -9.87 -1.21 -8.59
CA LYS A 165 -9.20 -2.37 -9.16
C LYS A 165 -7.76 -2.01 -9.58
N PRO A 166 -6.73 -2.60 -8.94
CA PRO A 166 -5.35 -2.22 -9.22
C PRO A 166 -4.89 -2.67 -10.60
N PHE A 167 -5.36 -3.83 -11.06
CA PHE A 167 -4.95 -4.44 -12.34
C PHE A 167 -6.14 -4.54 -13.30
N GLN A 168 -5.95 -4.04 -14.51
CA GLN A 168 -6.86 -4.21 -15.63
C GLN A 168 -6.73 -5.61 -16.20
N GLN A 169 -5.49 -6.03 -16.47
CA GLN A 169 -5.14 -7.33 -17.05
C GLN A 169 -3.92 -7.90 -16.33
N PHE A 170 -3.85 -9.23 -16.26
CA PHE A 170 -2.62 -9.94 -15.94
C PHE A 170 -2.44 -11.07 -16.96
N GLU A 171 -1.21 -11.33 -17.35
CA GLU A 171 -0.84 -12.43 -18.23
C GLU A 171 0.04 -13.40 -17.44
N ALA A 172 -0.24 -14.70 -17.54
CA ALA A 172 0.53 -15.74 -16.85
C ALA A 172 0.86 -16.88 -17.81
N TRP A 173 2.09 -17.41 -17.72
CA TRP A 173 2.47 -18.60 -18.49
C TRP A 173 1.73 -19.83 -17.95
N ILE A 174 1.18 -20.61 -18.88
CA ILE A 174 0.65 -21.95 -18.60
C ILE A 174 1.79 -22.93 -18.88
N SER A 175 2.20 -23.73 -17.89
CA SER A 175 3.22 -24.76 -18.09
C SER A 175 2.64 -25.96 -18.85
N ASP A 176 3.28 -26.39 -19.93
CA ASP A 176 2.85 -27.55 -20.76
C ASP A 176 2.90 -28.90 -20.03
N THR A 177 3.47 -28.98 -18.83
CA THR A 177 3.76 -30.24 -18.12
C THR A 177 2.58 -30.87 -17.37
N GLY A 178 1.33 -30.50 -17.63
CA GLY A 178 0.12 -31.19 -17.12
C GLY A 178 -0.07 -31.21 -15.58
N SER A 179 0.90 -30.74 -14.80
CA SER A 179 0.74 -30.49 -13.37
C SER A 179 0.21 -29.08 -13.16
N GLN A 180 -0.76 -28.92 -12.24
CA GLN A 180 -1.40 -27.68 -11.84
C GLN A 180 -0.39 -26.69 -11.22
N THR A 181 0.54 -26.20 -12.02
CA THR A 181 1.47 -25.16 -11.59
C THR A 181 0.69 -23.86 -11.58
N ALA A 182 0.44 -23.33 -10.38
CA ALA A 182 -0.29 -22.08 -10.17
C ALA A 182 0.21 -20.98 -11.13
N LEU A 183 -0.73 -20.35 -11.85
CA LEU A 183 -0.47 -19.26 -12.79
C LEU A 183 0.45 -18.22 -12.16
N TRP A 184 1.63 -18.01 -12.75
CA TRP A 184 2.53 -16.93 -12.36
C TRP A 184 2.38 -15.77 -13.33
N PRO A 185 1.94 -14.58 -12.87
CA PRO A 185 1.85 -13.42 -13.74
C PRO A 185 3.25 -13.02 -14.24
N THR A 186 3.43 -12.87 -15.54
CA THR A 186 4.62 -12.25 -16.14
C THR A 186 4.47 -10.76 -16.32
N SER A 187 3.27 -10.29 -16.64
CA SER A 187 2.98 -8.88 -16.76
C SER A 187 1.65 -8.55 -16.08
N VAL A 188 1.57 -7.33 -15.56
CA VAL A 188 0.31 -6.73 -15.10
C VAL A 188 0.14 -5.38 -15.77
N GLU A 189 -1.06 -5.11 -16.24
CA GLU A 189 -1.46 -3.78 -16.69
C GLU A 189 -2.27 -3.11 -15.58
N LEU A 190 -1.78 -1.97 -15.10
CA LEU A 190 -2.48 -1.16 -14.11
C LEU A 190 -3.70 -0.49 -14.75
N SER A 191 -4.82 -0.44 -14.02
CA SER A 191 -5.96 0.33 -14.49
C SER A 191 -5.61 1.81 -14.58
N ALA A 192 -6.12 2.51 -15.59
CA ALA A 192 -5.81 3.94 -15.79
C ALA A 192 -6.07 4.80 -14.52
N PRO A 193 -7.20 4.65 -13.79
CA PRO A 193 -7.43 5.40 -12.56
C PRO A 193 -6.43 5.09 -11.44
N PHE A 194 -5.95 3.85 -11.37
CA PHE A 194 -4.95 3.44 -10.38
C PHE A 194 -3.57 3.97 -10.74
N PHE A 195 -3.15 3.83 -12.00
CA PHE A 195 -1.87 4.30 -12.51
C PHE A 195 -1.70 5.82 -12.37
N GLU A 196 -2.67 6.61 -12.86
CA GLU A 196 -2.65 8.08 -12.78
C GLU A 196 -2.39 8.58 -11.37
N ALA A 197 -2.88 7.83 -10.41
CA ALA A 197 -2.90 8.32 -9.07
C ALA A 197 -1.89 7.63 -8.15
N ILE A 198 -1.25 6.54 -8.60
CA ILE A 198 0.14 6.23 -8.24
C ILE A 198 1.05 7.41 -8.59
N LEU A 199 1.01 7.88 -9.84
CA LEU A 199 1.90 8.95 -10.32
C LEU A 199 1.73 10.26 -9.56
N ARG A 200 0.53 10.53 -9.07
CA ARG A 200 0.28 11.69 -8.22
C ARG A 200 0.72 11.42 -6.79
N THR A 201 0.25 10.32 -6.20
CA THR A 201 0.12 10.21 -4.75
C THR A 201 1.09 9.28 -4.06
N ALA A 202 1.88 8.49 -4.81
CA ALA A 202 2.67 7.44 -4.21
C ALA A 202 3.65 7.98 -3.15
N VAL A 203 3.71 7.27 -2.03
CA VAL A 203 4.52 7.64 -0.87
C VAL A 203 5.89 7.01 -1.00
N PRO A 204 6.98 7.79 -0.99
CA PRO A 204 8.34 7.25 -1.05
C PRO A 204 8.71 6.59 0.28
N LEU A 205 9.31 5.41 0.19
CA LEU A 205 9.75 4.53 1.27
C LEU A 205 11.23 4.21 1.09
N ARG A 206 11.94 4.01 2.22
CA ARG A 206 13.35 3.62 2.24
C ARG A 206 13.47 2.11 2.05
N HIS A 207 14.19 1.68 1.02
CA HIS A 207 14.39 0.25 0.72
C HIS A 207 14.92 -0.54 1.91
N GLU A 208 15.97 -0.04 2.57
CA GLU A 208 16.57 -0.67 3.74
C GLU A 208 15.58 -0.82 4.92
N ALA A 209 14.66 0.13 5.08
CA ALA A 209 13.64 0.05 6.12
C ALA A 209 12.62 -1.07 5.80
N LEU A 210 12.28 -1.26 4.52
CA LEU A 210 11.43 -2.37 4.09
C LEU A 210 12.09 -3.71 4.36
N ALA A 211 13.38 -3.85 4.02
CA ALA A 211 14.16 -5.07 4.24
C ALA A 211 14.16 -5.50 5.72
N GLN A 212 14.27 -4.55 6.65
CA GLN A 212 14.23 -4.80 8.10
C GLN A 212 12.85 -5.23 8.62
N LEU A 213 11.76 -4.94 7.90
CA LEU A 213 10.38 -5.10 8.36
C LEU A 213 9.60 -6.19 7.63
N THR A 214 10.25 -6.94 6.71
CA THR A 214 9.63 -7.99 5.88
C THR A 214 8.99 -9.13 6.66
N SER A 215 9.35 -9.32 7.92
CA SER A 215 8.83 -10.38 8.79
C SER A 215 7.41 -10.13 9.32
N SER A 216 6.88 -8.91 9.17
CA SER A 216 5.61 -8.51 9.80
C SER A 216 4.80 -7.57 8.92
N ALA A 217 3.61 -8.03 8.51
CA ALA A 217 2.67 -7.22 7.75
C ALA A 217 2.23 -5.98 8.54
N LEU A 218 2.07 -6.10 9.86
CA LEU A 218 1.75 -4.97 10.73
C LEU A 218 2.92 -3.97 10.80
N ALA A 219 4.17 -4.44 10.81
CA ALA A 219 5.32 -3.53 10.82
C ALA A 219 5.41 -2.70 9.54
N LEU A 220 5.21 -3.32 8.37
CA LEU A 220 5.13 -2.63 7.08
C LEU A 220 3.99 -1.59 7.06
N ASP A 221 2.81 -1.96 7.58
CA ASP A 221 1.65 -1.06 7.65
C ASP A 221 1.92 0.13 8.60
N ILE A 222 2.56 -0.10 9.76
CA ILE A 222 2.93 0.99 10.70
C ILE A 222 3.99 1.89 10.08
N TYR A 223 5.02 1.33 9.46
CA TYR A 223 6.10 2.10 8.83
C TYR A 223 5.56 3.00 7.72
N SER A 224 4.80 2.45 6.77
CA SER A 224 4.22 3.22 5.67
C SER A 224 3.22 4.29 6.18
N TRP A 225 2.43 3.97 7.20
CA TRP A 225 1.57 4.95 7.86
C TRP A 225 2.35 6.10 8.50
N LEU A 226 3.42 5.81 9.24
CA LEU A 226 4.27 6.85 9.84
C LEU A 226 4.99 7.68 8.78
N ALA A 227 5.57 7.03 7.76
CA ALA A 227 6.25 7.68 6.64
C ALA A 227 5.33 8.70 5.94
N HIS A 228 4.07 8.33 5.75
CA HIS A 228 3.06 9.21 5.18
C HIS A 228 2.56 10.27 6.17
N ARG A 229 2.46 9.98 7.46
CA ARG A 229 1.77 10.82 8.45
C ARG A 229 2.65 11.84 9.16
N LEU A 230 3.86 11.48 9.57
CA LEU A 230 4.65 12.28 10.52
C LEU A 230 5.06 13.64 9.98
N CYS A 231 5.29 13.75 8.66
CA CYS A 231 5.62 15.02 7.99
C CYS A 231 4.45 16.04 7.98
N ARG A 232 3.22 15.61 8.33
CA ARG A 232 2.02 16.43 8.43
C ARG A 232 1.63 16.80 9.86
N VAL A 233 2.27 16.20 10.84
CA VAL A 233 2.00 16.51 12.25
C VAL A 233 2.48 17.94 12.51
N ARG A 234 1.63 18.78 13.09
CA ARG A 234 1.96 20.17 13.42
C ARG A 234 2.90 20.24 14.63
N ARG A 235 3.58 21.37 14.80
CA ARG A 235 4.31 21.69 16.04
C ARG A 235 3.32 21.61 17.22
N GLY A 236 3.71 20.91 18.28
CA GLY A 236 2.84 20.53 19.40
C GLY A 236 2.39 19.06 19.39
N GLY A 237 2.60 18.35 18.27
CA GLY A 237 2.33 16.92 18.17
C GLY A 237 0.83 16.58 18.19
N VAL A 238 0.54 15.28 18.14
CA VAL A 238 -0.83 14.76 18.25
C VAL A 238 -0.81 13.40 18.93
N THR A 239 -1.69 13.22 19.91
CA THR A 239 -1.90 11.91 20.53
C THR A 239 -2.95 11.13 19.75
N ILE A 240 -2.61 9.90 19.34
CA ILE A 240 -3.55 8.95 18.73
C ILE A 240 -3.87 7.87 19.75
N SER A 241 -5.15 7.72 20.08
CA SER A 241 -5.60 6.76 21.08
C SER A 241 -5.43 5.31 20.61
N TRP A 242 -5.31 4.37 21.55
CA TRP A 242 -5.32 2.94 21.25
C TRP A 242 -6.60 2.50 20.54
N ALA A 243 -7.73 3.15 20.82
CA ALA A 243 -9.00 2.87 20.15
C ALA A 243 -8.94 3.24 18.65
N ALA A 244 -8.42 4.43 18.32
CA ALA A 244 -8.25 4.85 16.92
C ALA A 244 -7.24 3.97 16.17
N LEU A 245 -6.13 3.59 16.83
CA LEU A 245 -5.18 2.64 16.25
C LEU A 245 -5.81 1.26 16.03
N ALA A 246 -6.66 0.80 16.95
CA ALA A 246 -7.34 -0.48 16.83
C ALA A 246 -8.43 -0.46 15.74
N GLU A 247 -9.05 0.69 15.48
CA GLU A 247 -9.94 0.84 14.34
C GLU A 247 -9.17 0.64 13.03
N GLN A 248 -8.02 1.30 12.87
CA GLN A 248 -7.24 1.25 11.62
C GLN A 248 -6.47 -0.06 11.42
N PHE A 249 -5.80 -0.55 12.48
CA PHE A 249 -4.91 -1.70 12.43
C PHE A 249 -5.43 -2.89 13.21
N GLY A 250 -6.48 -2.78 14.01
CA GLY A 250 -6.87 -3.80 14.99
C GLY A 250 -8.01 -4.71 14.58
N GLN A 251 -8.63 -4.55 13.40
CA GLN A 251 -9.87 -5.24 13.03
C GLN A 251 -9.80 -6.76 13.03
N GLU A 252 -8.62 -7.33 12.77
CA GLU A 252 -8.41 -8.79 12.80
C GLU A 252 -8.12 -9.32 14.22
N TYR A 253 -8.09 -8.47 15.25
CA TYR A 253 -7.88 -8.88 16.64
C TYR A 253 -9.19 -8.91 17.42
N ASN A 254 -9.50 -10.08 17.99
CA ASN A 254 -10.64 -10.25 18.89
C ASN A 254 -10.45 -9.56 20.26
N ASN A 255 -9.24 -9.10 20.58
CA ASN A 255 -8.93 -8.52 21.88
C ASN A 255 -8.00 -7.29 21.74
N ARG A 256 -8.50 -6.14 22.21
CA ARG A 256 -7.78 -4.86 22.18
C ARG A 256 -6.47 -4.86 22.97
N LYS A 257 -6.38 -5.62 24.07
CA LYS A 257 -5.14 -5.74 24.85
C LYS A 257 -4.05 -6.46 24.06
N TYR A 258 -4.42 -7.52 23.32
CA TYR A 258 -3.48 -8.22 22.43
C TYR A 258 -3.04 -7.33 21.27
N PHE A 259 -3.97 -6.59 20.66
CA PHE A 259 -3.62 -5.61 19.64
C PHE A 259 -2.61 -4.57 20.14
N LYS A 260 -2.87 -3.94 21.31
CA LYS A 260 -1.95 -2.95 21.89
C LYS A 260 -0.55 -3.55 22.11
N ARG A 261 -0.48 -4.77 22.64
CA ARG A 261 0.80 -5.47 22.88
C ARG A 261 1.55 -5.72 21.57
N GLU A 262 0.87 -6.23 20.55
CA GLU A 262 1.50 -6.52 19.27
C GLU A 262 1.90 -5.23 18.53
N PHE A 263 1.04 -4.20 18.54
CA PHE A 263 1.39 -2.89 17.97
C PHE A 263 2.64 -2.30 18.62
N ALA A 264 2.71 -2.28 19.96
CA ALA A 264 3.88 -1.79 20.68
C ALA A 264 5.15 -2.61 20.40
N LYS A 265 5.01 -3.93 20.23
CA LYS A 265 6.12 -4.82 19.84
C LYS A 265 6.63 -4.50 18.44
N GLN A 266 5.72 -4.31 17.48
CA GLN A 266 6.07 -4.00 16.07
C GLN A 266 6.53 -2.55 15.88
N LEU A 267 6.12 -1.62 16.74
CA LEU A 267 6.58 -0.23 16.69
C LEU A 267 8.10 -0.12 16.94
N LYS A 268 8.66 -0.98 17.80
CA LYS A 268 10.12 -0.97 18.10
C LYS A 268 11.01 -1.14 16.86
N PRO A 269 10.89 -2.22 16.06
CA PRO A 269 11.69 -2.36 14.85
C PRO A 269 11.34 -1.28 13.80
N VAL A 270 10.10 -0.78 13.76
CA VAL A 270 9.74 0.33 12.86
C VAL A 270 10.52 1.61 13.20
N LEU A 271 10.65 1.96 14.48
CA LEU A 271 11.43 3.14 14.89
C LEU A 271 12.95 2.93 14.71
N ALA A 272 13.43 1.68 14.76
CA ALA A 272 14.80 1.36 14.39
C ALA A 272 15.05 1.55 12.88
N ALA A 273 14.09 1.13 12.05
CA ALA A 273 14.13 1.28 10.60
C ALA A 273 13.85 2.71 10.11
N TYR A 274 13.24 3.55 10.96
CA TYR A 274 12.94 4.95 10.68
C TYR A 274 13.40 5.86 11.85
N PRO A 275 14.72 6.07 12.01
CA PRO A 275 15.29 6.74 13.19
C PRO A 275 14.83 8.18 13.38
N GLU A 276 14.44 8.86 12.31
CA GLU A 276 13.97 10.25 12.38
C GLU A 276 12.54 10.38 12.92
N ALA A 277 11.80 9.26 13.04
CA ALA A 277 10.43 9.22 13.52
C ALA A 277 10.34 9.48 15.03
N ARG A 278 9.82 10.65 15.41
CA ARG A 278 9.52 10.98 16.81
C ARG A 278 8.15 10.48 17.21
N VAL A 279 8.13 9.27 17.77
CA VAL A 279 6.92 8.61 18.26
C VAL A 279 7.18 8.02 19.64
N THR A 280 6.32 8.32 20.61
CA THR A 280 6.43 7.78 21.98
C THR A 280 5.12 7.14 22.42
N ILE A 281 5.21 6.00 23.09
CA ILE A 281 4.03 5.40 23.73
C ILE A 281 3.67 6.21 24.98
N VAL A 282 2.41 6.62 25.09
CA VAL A 282 1.89 7.39 26.22
C VAL A 282 0.66 6.70 26.84
N THR A 283 0.19 7.19 27.97
CA THR A 283 -1.07 6.73 28.55
C THR A 283 -2.21 6.93 27.56
N GLY A 284 -2.96 5.87 27.26
CA GLY A 284 -4.10 5.92 26.35
C GLY A 284 -3.76 5.83 24.84
N GLY A 285 -2.49 5.89 24.43
CA GLY A 285 -2.16 5.82 23.00
C GLY A 285 -0.68 5.96 22.65
N ILE A 286 -0.42 6.59 21.50
CA ILE A 286 0.92 7.05 21.09
C ILE A 286 0.90 8.54 20.80
N GLN A 287 1.95 9.24 21.18
CA GLN A 287 2.22 10.62 20.81
C GLN A 287 3.04 10.60 19.51
N LEU A 288 2.56 11.33 18.50
CA LEU A 288 3.27 11.58 17.26
C LEU A 288 3.75 13.02 17.29
N ASP A 289 5.05 13.26 17.09
CA ASP A 289 5.58 14.60 16.91
C ASP A 289 5.95 14.82 15.44
N ALA A 290 5.89 16.09 15.01
CA ALA A 290 6.31 16.50 13.67
C ALA A 290 7.69 15.90 13.38
N SER A 291 7.85 15.11 12.30
CA SER A 291 9.13 14.46 11.95
C SER A 291 9.36 14.54 10.44
N PRO A 292 10.61 14.59 9.95
CA PRO A 292 10.88 14.59 8.51
C PRO A 292 10.50 13.23 7.89
N PRO A 293 10.05 13.17 6.62
CA PRO A 293 9.74 11.90 5.95
C PRO A 293 11.00 11.01 5.79
N PRO A 294 10.86 9.68 5.64
CA PRO A 294 12.02 8.76 5.56
C PRO A 294 12.93 9.04 4.36
N ILE A 295 12.35 9.54 3.27
CA ILE A 295 13.03 10.04 2.09
C ILE A 295 12.83 11.56 2.06
N PRO A 296 13.90 12.37 2.17
CA PRO A 296 13.78 13.82 2.11
C PRO A 296 13.14 14.28 0.81
N LYS A 297 12.30 15.32 0.88
CA LYS A 297 11.78 15.98 -0.32
C LYS A 297 12.93 16.74 -0.98
N THR A 298 13.25 16.41 -2.23
CA THR A 298 14.21 17.19 -3.01
C THR A 298 13.65 18.61 -3.20
N ALA A 299 14.19 19.59 -2.48
CA ALA A 299 13.89 20.98 -2.72
C ALA A 299 14.38 21.32 -4.13
N ALA A 300 13.48 21.74 -5.02
CA ALA A 300 13.87 22.25 -6.32
C ALA A 300 14.90 23.37 -6.09
N ARG A 301 16.16 23.14 -6.48
CA ARG A 301 17.17 24.19 -6.56
C ARG A 301 16.57 25.22 -7.51
N ARG A 302 16.03 26.32 -6.98
CA ARG A 302 15.69 27.50 -7.78
C ARG A 302 17.00 27.83 -8.49
N LEU A 303 17.08 27.54 -9.78
CA LEU A 303 18.12 28.11 -10.63
C LEU A 303 17.97 29.61 -10.42
N ARG A 304 18.89 30.20 -9.64
CA ARG A 304 19.05 31.64 -9.58
C ARG A 304 19.26 32.03 -11.03
N ARG A 305 18.32 32.79 -11.60
CA ARG A 305 18.59 33.54 -12.83
C ARG A 305 19.82 34.36 -12.51
N MET A 306 20.95 34.00 -13.13
CA MET A 306 22.12 34.86 -13.12
C MET A 306 21.79 36.10 -13.97
N PRO A 307 22.34 37.26 -13.57
CA PRO A 307 21.98 38.57 -14.10
C PRO A 307 22.22 38.71 -15.60
#